data_AF-T1A369-F1
#
_entry.id   AF-T1A369-F1
#
_cell.length_a   1.000
_cell.length_b   1.000
_cell.length_c   1.000
_cell.angle_alpha   90.00
_cell.angle_beta   90.00
_cell.angle_gamma   90.00
#
_symmetry.space_group_name_H-M   'P 1'
#
loop_
_entity.id
_entity.type
_entity.pdbx_description
1 polymer ?
#
loop_
_entity_poly.entity_id
_entity_poly.type
_entity_poly.pdbx_seq_one_letter_code
_entity_poly.pdbx_strand_id
1 'polypeptide(L)'
;SLWFHVDGALGALGCWSAELAPLFQGIEQADSLAFDFHKWGQVPYDAGFLLIREGSLQRQTFSSSARYLAREERGTAAGEDWPCDLGPDLSRGFRALKTWMTVCRYGTERLGAMMAHTCALARFVAEKVSQEASLELMAPVTLNIVCFRYRAEPAQVDALNAQIAIALQESGIAVPSMTLVRGQR
;
A
#
# COMPACT_ATOMS: atom_id res chain seq x y z
N SER A 1 -3.00 -22.13 -17.47
CA SER A 1 -2.76 -21.44 -16.19
C SER A 1 -3.22 -19.99 -16.33
N LEU A 2 -3.62 -19.35 -15.23
CA LEU A 2 -3.96 -17.92 -15.18
C LEU A 2 -2.81 -17.17 -14.50
N TRP A 3 -2.56 -15.93 -14.91
CA TRP A 3 -1.60 -15.05 -14.23
C TRP A 3 -2.12 -14.67 -12.84
N PHE A 4 -1.33 -14.94 -11.81
CA PHE A 4 -1.67 -14.60 -10.44
C PHE A 4 -0.95 -13.31 -10.00
N HIS A 5 -1.67 -12.19 -10.05
CA HIS A 5 -1.18 -10.90 -9.56
C HIS A 5 -1.69 -10.64 -8.14
N VAL A 6 -0.81 -10.16 -7.25
CA VAL A 6 -1.18 -9.62 -5.94
C VAL A 6 -1.01 -8.10 -5.95
N ASP A 7 -2.12 -7.39 -5.76
CA ASP A 7 -2.08 -5.98 -5.40
C ASP A 7 -1.88 -5.86 -3.88
N GLY A 8 -0.62 -5.66 -3.51
CA GLY A 8 -0.17 -5.45 -2.15
C GLY A 8 0.10 -3.99 -1.83
N ALA A 9 -0.46 -3.04 -2.58
CA ALA A 9 -0.17 -1.60 -2.50
C ALA A 9 -0.03 -1.08 -1.07
N LEU A 10 -1.01 -1.36 -0.22
CA LEU A 10 -0.96 -1.03 1.21
C LEU A 10 -0.27 -2.13 2.04
N GLY A 11 -0.69 -3.38 1.86
CA GLY A 11 -0.47 -4.44 2.84
C GLY A 11 0.84 -5.20 2.72
N ALA A 12 1.42 -5.38 1.52
CA ALA A 12 2.47 -6.38 1.30
C ALA A 12 3.75 -6.14 2.11
N LEU A 13 4.08 -4.88 2.43
CA LEU A 13 5.22 -4.58 3.30
C LEU A 13 5.04 -5.10 4.74
N GLY A 14 3.82 -5.45 5.14
CA GLY A 14 3.53 -6.14 6.40
C GLY A 14 4.29 -7.45 6.57
N CYS A 15 4.79 -8.06 5.49
CA CYS A 15 5.69 -9.22 5.55
C CYS A 15 6.99 -8.98 6.33
N TRP A 16 7.41 -7.73 6.54
CA TRP A 16 8.56 -7.41 7.40
C TRP A 16 8.27 -7.52 8.89
N SER A 17 7.00 -7.54 9.28
CA SER A 17 6.61 -7.77 10.67
C SER A 17 6.43 -9.27 10.89
N ALA A 18 7.16 -9.84 11.85
CA ALA A 18 6.98 -11.25 12.22
C ALA A 18 5.54 -11.55 12.72
N GLU A 19 4.87 -10.57 13.34
CA GLU A 19 3.47 -10.69 13.79
C GLU A 19 2.49 -10.71 12.61
N LEU A 20 2.73 -9.90 11.59
CA LEU A 20 1.80 -9.75 10.46
C LEU A 20 2.11 -10.69 9.30
N ALA A 21 3.35 -11.15 9.14
CA ALA A 21 3.79 -12.02 8.05
C ALA A 21 2.87 -13.24 7.80
N PRO A 22 2.32 -13.92 8.82
CA PRO A 22 1.37 -15.02 8.60
C PRO A 22 0.12 -14.63 7.79
N LEU A 23 -0.33 -13.36 7.83
CA LEU A 23 -1.49 -12.88 7.07
C LEU A 23 -1.24 -12.85 5.55
N PHE A 24 0.03 -12.90 5.14
CA PHE A 24 0.44 -12.77 3.73
C PHE A 24 0.94 -14.09 3.13
N GLN A 25 0.72 -15.23 3.81
CA GLN A 25 1.04 -16.55 3.25
C GLN A 25 0.34 -16.75 1.89
N GLY A 26 1.09 -17.25 0.90
CA GLY A 26 0.63 -17.40 -0.47
C GLY A 26 1.09 -16.27 -1.40
N ILE A 27 1.55 -15.12 -0.87
CA ILE A 27 2.10 -14.03 -1.68
C ILE A 27 3.33 -14.47 -2.47
N GLU A 28 4.08 -15.44 -1.95
CA GLU A 28 5.25 -16.05 -2.60
C GLU A 28 4.90 -16.89 -3.82
N GLN A 29 3.60 -17.10 -4.12
CA GLN A 29 3.12 -17.79 -5.31
C GLN A 29 2.74 -16.81 -6.45
N ALA A 30 2.72 -15.50 -6.18
CA ALA A 30 2.33 -14.49 -7.18
C ALA A 30 3.30 -14.42 -8.37
N ASP A 31 2.78 -14.35 -9.59
CA ASP A 31 3.55 -14.07 -10.80
C ASP A 31 4.01 -12.60 -10.83
N SER A 32 3.21 -11.71 -10.23
CA SER A 32 3.62 -10.33 -9.94
C SER A 32 3.02 -9.78 -8.66
N LEU A 33 3.75 -8.85 -8.04
CA LEU A 33 3.37 -8.18 -6.80
C LEU A 33 3.59 -6.67 -6.92
N ALA A 34 2.53 -5.88 -6.77
CA ALA A 34 2.61 -4.43 -6.64
C ALA A 34 2.55 -4.00 -5.16
N PHE A 35 3.35 -3.01 -4.75
CA PHE A 35 3.36 -2.50 -3.37
C PHE A 35 3.94 -1.10 -3.27
N ASP A 36 3.49 -0.32 -2.29
CA ASP A 36 3.85 1.09 -2.16
C ASP A 36 4.63 1.37 -0.88
N PHE A 37 5.90 1.74 -1.03
CA PHE A 37 6.69 2.30 0.06
C PHE A 37 6.15 3.65 0.55
N HIS A 38 5.42 4.36 -0.31
CA HIS A 38 4.82 5.65 0.02
C HIS A 38 3.47 5.55 0.76
N LYS A 39 3.02 4.32 1.02
CA LYS A 39 1.90 4.07 1.93
C LYS A 39 2.46 3.68 3.29
N TRP A 40 2.56 2.40 3.58
CA TRP A 40 2.95 1.94 4.91
C TRP A 40 4.47 2.01 5.15
N GLY A 41 5.28 2.03 4.08
CA GLY A 41 6.75 2.00 4.13
C GLY A 41 7.46 3.30 4.54
N GLN A 42 6.73 4.36 4.89
CA GLN A 42 7.26 5.64 5.39
C GLN A 42 8.18 6.39 4.41
N VAL A 43 8.04 6.17 3.10
CA VAL A 43 8.75 6.92 2.06
C VAL A 43 7.85 8.04 1.53
N PRO A 44 8.33 9.28 1.29
CA PRO A 44 7.51 10.29 0.67
C PRO A 44 7.01 9.90 -0.73
N TYR A 45 5.83 10.37 -1.14
CA TYR A 45 5.29 10.15 -2.48
C TYR A 45 6.26 10.66 -3.59
N ASP A 46 6.33 10.03 -4.77
CA ASP A 46 5.81 8.70 -5.12
C ASP A 46 6.89 7.60 -4.91
N ALA A 47 6.48 6.39 -4.53
CA ALA A 47 7.39 5.26 -4.32
C ALA A 47 6.65 3.93 -4.45
N GLY A 48 6.01 3.70 -5.60
CA GLY A 48 5.34 2.44 -5.94
C GLY A 48 6.30 1.49 -6.65
N PHE A 49 6.21 0.21 -6.33
CA PHE A 49 7.12 -0.83 -6.80
C PHE A 49 6.33 -2.02 -7.34
N LEU A 50 6.93 -2.69 -8.32
CA LEU A 50 6.41 -3.91 -8.93
C LEU A 50 7.54 -4.95 -8.93
N LEU A 51 7.23 -6.14 -8.46
CA LEU A 51 8.07 -7.32 -8.61
C LEU A 51 7.39 -8.26 -9.59
N ILE A 52 8.15 -8.77 -10.57
CA ILE A 52 7.74 -9.78 -11.52
C ILE A 52 8.59 -11.02 -11.27
N ARG A 53 7.96 -12.19 -11.12
CA ARG A 53 8.66 -13.47 -10.89
C ARG A 53 9.63 -13.78 -12.03
N GLU A 54 9.17 -13.60 -13.27
CA GLU A 54 9.96 -13.81 -14.48
C GLU A 54 10.40 -12.48 -15.10
N GLY A 55 11.52 -11.93 -14.63
CA GLY A 55 12.02 -10.63 -15.11
C GLY A 55 12.34 -10.57 -16.62
N SER A 56 12.61 -11.72 -17.26
CA SER A 56 12.76 -11.79 -18.71
C SER A 56 11.48 -11.43 -19.45
N LEU A 57 10.31 -11.84 -18.93
CA LEU A 57 9.02 -11.51 -19.53
C LEU A 57 8.75 -10.00 -19.46
N GLN A 58 9.07 -9.38 -18.32
CA GLN A 58 8.97 -7.92 -18.14
C GLN A 58 9.84 -7.17 -19.17
N ARG A 59 11.11 -7.58 -19.32
CA ARG A 59 12.02 -6.98 -20.30
C ARG A 59 11.51 -7.15 -21.74
N GLN A 60 11.12 -8.36 -22.13
CA GLN A 60 10.57 -8.62 -23.47
C GLN A 60 9.33 -7.78 -23.78
N THR A 61 8.51 -7.49 -22.76
CA THR A 61 7.28 -6.71 -22.91
C THR A 61 7.56 -5.22 -23.12
N PHE A 62 8.52 -4.65 -22.38
CA PHE A 62 8.75 -3.20 -22.36
C PHE A 62 9.99 -2.72 -23.12
N SER A 63 10.91 -3.61 -23.50
CA SER A 63 12.13 -3.20 -24.20
C SER A 63 11.81 -2.48 -25.51
N SER A 64 12.43 -1.33 -25.73
CA SER A 64 12.26 -0.52 -26.94
C SER A 64 13.47 -0.62 -27.85
N SER A 65 13.23 -0.74 -29.16
CA SER A 65 14.30 -0.75 -30.17
C SER A 65 14.62 0.66 -30.70
N ALA A 66 14.34 1.71 -29.94
CA ALA A 66 14.59 3.08 -30.37
C ALA A 66 16.08 3.30 -30.63
N ARG A 67 16.43 3.78 -31.83
CA ARG A 67 17.84 3.85 -32.28
C ARG A 67 18.75 4.74 -31.43
N TYR A 68 18.20 5.69 -30.68
CA TYR A 68 18.96 6.56 -29.78
C TYR A 68 19.24 5.91 -28.40
N LEU A 69 18.62 4.77 -28.10
CA LEU A 69 18.91 3.93 -26.93
C LEU A 69 19.81 2.75 -27.34
N ALA A 70 20.82 3.04 -28.16
CA ALA A 70 21.77 2.03 -28.59
C ALA A 70 22.60 1.56 -27.39
N ARG A 71 22.66 0.24 -27.21
CA ARG A 71 23.48 -0.39 -26.18
C ARG A 71 24.88 -0.62 -26.73
N GLU A 72 25.88 -0.42 -25.88
CA GLU A 72 27.29 -0.59 -26.21
C GLU A 72 27.89 -1.74 -25.40
N GLU A 73 29.01 -2.31 -25.83
CA GLU A 73 29.69 -3.37 -25.06
C GLU A 73 30.36 -2.84 -23.79
N ARG A 74 30.63 -1.53 -23.71
CA ARG A 74 31.36 -0.88 -22.61
C ARG A 74 30.81 0.52 -22.31
N GLY A 75 31.08 1.01 -21.10
CA GLY A 75 30.69 2.34 -20.65
C GLY A 75 29.29 2.38 -20.02
N THR A 76 28.72 3.57 -19.86
CA THR A 76 27.41 3.77 -19.22
C THR A 76 26.24 3.23 -20.03
N ALA A 77 26.45 3.01 -21.33
CA ALA A 77 25.47 2.39 -22.23
C ALA A 77 25.58 0.86 -22.30
N ALA A 78 26.49 0.26 -21.52
CA ALA A 78 26.61 -1.19 -21.41
C ALA A 78 25.72 -1.77 -20.29
N GLY A 79 25.53 -3.08 -20.32
CA GLY A 79 24.70 -3.82 -19.37
C GLY A 79 23.27 -4.04 -19.87
N GLU A 80 22.61 -5.03 -19.26
CA GLU A 80 21.28 -5.50 -19.69
C GLU A 80 20.14 -4.80 -18.94
N ASP A 81 20.42 -4.18 -17.79
CA ASP A 81 19.41 -3.65 -16.89
C ASP A 81 19.24 -2.14 -17.06
N TRP A 82 18.64 -1.77 -18.19
CA TRP A 82 18.21 -0.39 -18.41
C TRP A 82 16.84 -0.18 -17.76
N PRO A 83 16.70 0.81 -16.88
CA PRO A 83 15.43 1.09 -16.23
C PRO A 83 14.26 1.30 -17.21
N CYS A 84 14.49 1.87 -18.39
CA CYS A 84 13.44 2.08 -19.38
C CYS A 84 12.90 0.79 -20.02
N ASP A 85 13.61 -0.34 -19.90
CA ASP A 85 13.17 -1.62 -20.45
C ASP A 85 12.32 -2.43 -19.46
N LEU A 86 12.03 -1.86 -18.29
CA LEU A 86 11.31 -2.53 -17.20
C LEU A 86 9.90 -1.96 -16.97
N GLY A 87 9.47 -1.01 -17.80
CA GLY A 87 8.16 -0.38 -17.67
C GLY A 87 7.89 0.65 -18.76
N PRO A 88 6.75 1.34 -18.67
CA PRO A 88 6.34 2.30 -19.71
C PRO A 88 7.14 3.62 -19.69
N ASP A 89 7.83 3.92 -18.59
CA ASP A 89 8.60 5.16 -18.44
C ASP A 89 9.96 5.07 -19.14
N LEU A 90 10.24 5.99 -20.07
CA LEU A 90 11.60 6.18 -20.59
C LEU A 90 12.49 6.87 -19.55
N SER A 91 12.18 8.13 -19.24
CA SER A 91 12.84 8.94 -18.21
C SER A 91 12.03 8.87 -16.92
N ARG A 92 12.70 8.61 -15.79
CA ARG A 92 12.04 8.54 -14.48
C ARG A 92 12.93 9.04 -13.35
N GLY A 93 12.29 9.52 -12.29
CA GLY A 93 12.99 9.95 -11.07
C GLY A 93 13.64 8.79 -10.32
N PHE A 94 14.67 9.07 -9.53
CA PHE A 94 15.41 8.07 -8.76
C PHE A 94 14.68 7.68 -7.46
N ARG A 95 13.46 7.12 -7.59
CA ARG A 95 12.61 6.70 -6.46
C ARG A 95 13.32 5.70 -5.53
N ALA A 96 14.17 4.85 -6.10
CA ALA A 96 14.94 3.86 -5.35
C ALA A 96 15.91 4.50 -4.33
N LEU A 97 16.41 5.72 -4.54
CA LEU A 97 17.33 6.37 -3.58
C LEU A 97 16.65 6.66 -2.23
N LYS A 98 15.50 7.33 -2.24
CA LYS A 98 14.76 7.65 -0.99
C LYS A 98 14.26 6.38 -0.30
N THR A 99 13.85 5.38 -1.07
CA THR A 99 13.48 4.06 -0.55
C THR A 99 14.67 3.38 0.13
N TRP A 100 15.81 3.31 -0.56
CA TRP A 100 17.03 2.70 -0.03
C TRP A 100 17.51 3.38 1.24
N MET A 101 17.54 4.72 1.27
CA MET A 101 17.92 5.49 2.45
C MET A 101 16.99 5.22 3.64
N THR A 102 15.68 5.09 3.41
CA THR A 102 14.69 4.75 4.45
C THR A 102 14.96 3.37 5.02
N VAL A 103 15.14 2.36 4.15
CA VAL A 103 15.44 0.98 4.58
C VAL A 103 16.78 0.91 5.31
N CYS A 104 17.83 1.58 4.81
CA CYS A 104 19.13 1.62 5.49
C CYS A 104 19.06 2.30 6.85
N ARG A 105 18.29 3.38 6.97
CA ARG A 105 18.21 4.17 8.20
C ARG A 105 17.45 3.44 9.31
N TYR A 106 16.36 2.76 8.97
CA TYR A 106 15.44 2.17 9.94
C TYR A 106 15.58 0.65 10.06
N GLY A 107 15.94 -0.03 8.97
CA GLY A 107 15.90 -1.49 8.89
C GLY A 107 14.46 -2.02 8.75
N THR A 108 14.33 -3.22 8.19
CA THR A 108 13.02 -3.88 7.98
C THR A 108 12.34 -4.23 9.30
N GLU A 109 13.11 -4.62 10.33
CA GLU A 109 12.57 -4.97 11.65
C GLU A 109 11.82 -3.79 12.31
N ARG A 110 12.41 -2.59 12.32
CA ARG A 110 11.75 -1.41 12.92
C ARG A 110 10.55 -0.95 12.11
N LEU A 111 10.64 -1.02 10.78
CA LEU A 111 9.51 -0.74 9.90
C LEU A 111 8.38 -1.74 10.14
N GLY A 112 8.67 -3.03 10.25
CA GLY A 112 7.70 -4.07 10.60
C GLY A 112 7.08 -3.88 11.98
N ALA A 113 7.87 -3.51 12.99
CA ALA A 113 7.35 -3.20 14.32
C ALA A 113 6.40 -1.99 14.32
N MET A 114 6.71 -0.95 13.56
CA MET A 114 5.80 0.20 13.36
C MET A 114 4.50 -0.25 12.69
N MET A 115 4.55 -1.13 11.69
CA MET A 115 3.36 -1.67 11.05
C MET A 115 2.48 -2.44 12.05
N ALA A 116 3.07 -3.37 12.81
CA ALA A 116 2.36 -4.09 13.87
C ALA A 116 1.73 -3.14 14.90
N HIS A 117 2.45 -2.09 15.30
CA HIS A 117 1.93 -1.08 16.21
C HIS A 117 0.68 -0.36 15.65
N THR A 118 0.69 0.03 14.37
CA THR A 118 -0.50 0.64 13.75
C THR A 118 -1.69 -0.31 13.66
N CYS A 119 -1.46 -1.62 13.48
CA CYS A 119 -2.51 -2.64 13.57
C CYS A 119 -3.04 -2.78 15.01
N ALA A 120 -2.17 -2.73 16.02
CA ALA A 120 -2.58 -2.74 17.42
C ALA A 120 -3.46 -1.53 17.77
N LEU A 121 -3.12 -0.33 17.27
CA LEU A 121 -3.95 0.87 17.42
C LEU A 121 -5.31 0.71 16.75
N ALA A 122 -5.37 0.12 15.54
CA ALA A 122 -6.63 -0.15 14.87
C ALA A 122 -7.51 -1.13 15.66
N ARG A 123 -6.93 -2.21 16.21
CA ARG A 123 -7.65 -3.13 17.10
C ARG A 123 -8.15 -2.43 18.36
N PHE A 124 -7.35 -1.55 18.95
CA PHE A 124 -7.76 -0.75 20.10
C PHE A 124 -8.95 0.17 19.78
N VAL A 125 -8.93 0.87 18.64
CA VAL A 125 -10.08 1.67 18.18
C VAL A 125 -11.31 0.78 18.00
N ALA A 126 -11.16 -0.40 17.40
CA ALA A 126 -12.27 -1.33 17.21
C ALA A 126 -12.90 -1.81 18.53
N GLU A 127 -12.07 -2.04 19.55
CA GLU A 127 -12.53 -2.35 20.90
C GLU A 127 -13.32 -1.18 21.50
N LYS A 128 -12.82 0.06 21.37
CA LYS A 128 -13.52 1.26 21.85
C LYS A 128 -14.86 1.48 21.15
N VAL A 129 -14.92 1.28 19.83
CA VAL A 129 -16.16 1.33 19.06
C VAL A 129 -17.16 0.28 19.56
N SER A 130 -16.68 -0.93 19.85
CA SER A 130 -17.55 -2.03 20.29
C SER A 130 -18.08 -1.86 21.72
N GLN A 131 -17.42 -1.05 22.55
CA GLN A 131 -17.85 -0.68 23.90
C GLN A 131 -18.86 0.48 23.90
N GLU A 132 -18.99 1.20 22.78
CA GLU A 132 -19.84 2.37 22.65
C GLU A 132 -21.15 2.01 21.93
N ALA A 133 -22.27 2.06 22.67
CA ALA A 133 -23.57 1.63 22.16
C ALA A 133 -24.04 2.45 20.95
N SER A 134 -23.62 3.72 20.86
CA SER A 134 -23.96 4.61 19.77
C SER A 134 -23.16 4.36 18.48
N LEU A 135 -22.12 3.51 18.51
CA LEU A 135 -21.29 3.19 17.36
C LEU A 135 -21.47 1.74 16.90
N GLU A 136 -21.05 1.47 15.67
CA GLU A 136 -20.97 0.12 15.13
C GLU A 136 -19.78 -0.09 14.19
N LEU A 137 -19.16 -1.27 14.29
CA LEU A 137 -18.16 -1.73 13.33
C LEU A 137 -18.83 -2.20 12.05
N MET A 138 -18.36 -1.69 10.92
CA MET A 138 -18.91 -1.99 9.59
C MET A 138 -18.17 -3.14 8.89
N ALA A 139 -16.94 -3.45 9.31
CA ALA A 139 -16.14 -4.53 8.76
C ALA A 139 -15.17 -5.11 9.81
N PRO A 140 -14.70 -6.37 9.64
CA PRO A 140 -13.59 -6.90 10.43
C PRO A 140 -12.31 -6.06 10.27
N VAL A 141 -11.55 -5.92 11.36
CA VAL A 141 -10.27 -5.19 11.36
C VAL A 141 -9.12 -6.17 11.18
N THR A 142 -8.59 -6.25 9.96
CA THR A 142 -7.47 -7.16 9.62
C THR A 142 -6.11 -6.48 9.74
N LEU A 143 -5.97 -5.25 9.24
CA LEU A 143 -4.72 -4.48 9.27
C LEU A 143 -4.90 -3.21 10.11
N ASN A 144 -4.60 -2.03 9.56
CA ASN A 144 -4.57 -0.75 10.26
C ASN A 144 -5.70 0.21 9.85
N ILE A 145 -6.79 -0.31 9.28
CA ILE A 145 -7.98 0.47 8.88
C ILE A 145 -9.18 -0.04 9.66
N VAL A 146 -9.95 0.88 10.25
CA VAL A 146 -11.18 0.59 10.99
C VAL A 146 -12.35 1.28 10.31
N CYS A 147 -13.29 0.49 9.80
CA CYS A 147 -14.54 1.01 9.25
C CYS A 147 -15.61 0.92 10.34
N PHE A 148 -16.11 2.08 10.78
CA PHE A 148 -17.17 2.18 11.79
C PHE A 148 -18.02 3.41 11.52
N ARG A 149 -19.19 3.47 12.17
CA ARG A 149 -20.08 4.61 12.05
C ARG A 149 -20.91 4.83 13.31
N TYR A 150 -21.55 5.98 13.40
CA TYR A 150 -22.58 6.29 14.38
C TYR A 150 -23.93 5.67 13.95
N ARG A 151 -24.65 5.11 14.91
CA ARG A 151 -25.98 4.53 14.72
C ARG A 151 -27.04 5.62 14.63
N ALA A 152 -27.91 5.53 13.64
CA ALA A 152 -29.08 6.38 13.52
C ALA A 152 -30.17 5.66 12.72
N GLU A 153 -31.32 6.31 12.58
CA GLU A 153 -32.39 5.80 11.73
C GLU A 153 -31.89 5.59 10.28
N PRO A 154 -32.29 4.49 9.60
CA PRO A 154 -31.78 4.15 8.27
C PRO A 154 -31.90 5.27 7.23
N ALA A 155 -32.94 6.11 7.34
CA ALA A 155 -33.16 7.23 6.43
C ALA A 155 -32.16 8.39 6.62
N GLN A 156 -31.45 8.44 7.74
CA GLN A 156 -30.60 9.55 8.14
C GLN A 156 -29.13 9.16 8.39
N VAL A 157 -28.84 7.87 8.60
CA VAL A 157 -27.53 7.38 9.03
C VAL A 157 -26.38 7.83 8.13
N ASP A 158 -26.55 7.76 6.81
CA ASP A 158 -25.52 8.16 5.85
C ASP A 158 -25.25 9.66 5.87
N ALA A 159 -26.32 10.47 5.97
CA ALA A 159 -26.21 11.93 6.02
C ALA A 159 -25.59 12.39 7.34
N LEU A 160 -25.98 11.78 8.46
CA LEU A 160 -25.44 12.09 9.78
C LEU A 160 -23.95 11.76 9.84
N ASN A 161 -23.53 10.56 9.41
CA ASN A 161 -22.11 10.19 9.45
C ASN A 161 -21.25 11.07 8.53
N ALA A 162 -21.77 11.48 7.38
CA ALA A 162 -21.10 12.46 6.53
C ALA A 162 -20.91 13.81 7.24
N GLN A 163 -21.94 14.30 7.95
CA GLN A 163 -21.84 15.54 8.73
C GLN A 163 -20.86 15.41 9.90
N ILE A 164 -20.85 14.28 10.62
CA ILE A 164 -19.90 14.01 11.70
C ILE A 164 -18.46 14.06 11.17
N ALA A 165 -18.18 13.40 10.03
CA ALA A 165 -16.84 13.41 9.44
C ALA A 165 -16.38 14.81 9.03
N ILE A 166 -17.26 15.60 8.40
CA ILE A 166 -16.95 16.99 8.02
C ILE A 166 -16.72 17.85 9.27
N ALA A 167 -17.57 17.74 10.28
CA ALA A 167 -17.42 18.49 11.52
C ALA A 167 -16.09 18.16 12.23
N LEU A 168 -15.66 16.89 12.22
CA LEU A 168 -14.35 16.48 12.75
C LEU A 168 -13.20 17.12 11.97
N GLN A 169 -13.27 17.13 10.63
CA GLN A 169 -12.27 17.77 9.77
C GLN A 169 -12.18 19.28 10.03
N GLU A 170 -13.32 19.98 10.07
CA GLU A 170 -13.40 21.41 10.31
C GLU A 170 -12.95 21.81 11.72
N SER A 171 -13.17 20.94 12.71
CA SER A 171 -12.69 21.15 14.08
C SER A 171 -11.16 21.06 14.20
N GLY A 172 -10.47 20.47 13.23
CA GLY A 172 -9.03 20.23 13.25
C GLY A 172 -8.58 19.12 14.21
N ILE A 173 -9.51 18.40 14.85
CA ILE A 173 -9.19 17.31 15.79
C ILE A 173 -8.73 16.05 15.04
N ALA A 174 -9.41 15.71 13.93
CA ALA A 174 -9.11 14.53 13.14
C ALA A 174 -9.60 14.69 11.70
N VAL A 175 -9.00 13.96 10.76
CA VAL A 175 -9.37 13.98 9.33
C VAL A 175 -9.76 12.57 8.87
N PRO A 176 -10.92 12.03 9.30
CA PRO A 176 -11.40 10.74 8.82
C PRO A 176 -11.84 10.82 7.36
N SER A 177 -11.62 9.74 6.62
CA SER A 177 -12.19 9.54 5.28
C SER A 177 -13.50 8.76 5.34
N MET A 178 -14.40 9.02 4.38
CA MET A 178 -15.64 8.26 4.23
C MET A 178 -15.52 7.24 3.10
N THR A 179 -16.25 6.12 3.21
CA THR A 179 -16.37 5.11 2.15
C THR A 179 -17.75 4.47 2.19
N LEU A 180 -18.03 3.54 1.27
CA LEU A 180 -19.21 2.67 1.34
C LEU A 180 -18.76 1.25 1.65
N VAL A 181 -19.35 0.64 2.67
CA VAL A 181 -19.17 -0.76 3.01
C VAL A 181 -20.49 -1.49 2.73
N ARG A 182 -20.48 -2.40 1.75
CA ARG A 182 -21.68 -3.14 1.29
C ARG A 182 -22.85 -2.20 0.92
N GLY A 183 -22.53 -1.06 0.31
CA GLY A 183 -23.50 -0.05 -0.12
C GLY A 183 -24.02 0.86 0.99
N GLN A 184 -23.52 0.72 2.23
CA GLN A 184 -23.88 1.57 3.36
C GLN A 184 -22.73 2.52 3.68
N ARG A 185 -23.04 3.78 4.01
CA ARG A 185 -22.04 4.78 4.37
C ARG A 185 -21.69 4.73 5.86
#